data_AF-D0UMP1-F1
#
_entry.id   AF-D0UMP1-F1
#
_cell.length_a   1.000
_cell.length_b   1.000
_cell.length_c   1.000
_cell.angle_alpha   90.00
_cell.angle_beta   90.00
_cell.angle_gamma   90.00
#
_symmetry.space_group_name_H-M   'P 1'
#
loop_
_entity.id
_entity.type
_entity.pdbx_description
1 polymer ?
#
loop_
_entity_poly.entity_id
_entity_poly.type
_entity_poly.pdbx_seq_one_letter_code
_entity_poly.pdbx_strand_id
1 'polypeptide(L)'
;CLVPNQGYLSEAAASLVDQKLQLNVVPKTKVVKLASETFSYSAIDRAKSRTKKDINHHMPAIGKHFNRLGLPPKVGSFQLFVEGYQDAYFWLKKFESEPLPDNLQRVFQLQFERMVVLDYIIRNTDRGNDNWLIKYVKPEVGDTTTASSSRSPTHSGEVKLAAIDNGLA
;
A
#
# COMPACT_ATOMS: atom_id res chain seq x y z
N CYS A 1 -9.56 -13.41 -17.98
CA CYS A 1 -8.64 -12.75 -18.93
C CYS A 1 -7.25 -12.46 -18.34
N LEU A 2 -6.98 -12.79 -17.07
CA LEU A 2 -5.70 -12.49 -16.41
C LEU A 2 -4.69 -13.62 -16.61
N VAL A 3 -3.39 -13.27 -16.61
CA VAL A 3 -2.30 -14.24 -16.67
C VAL A 3 -2.09 -14.89 -15.30
N PRO A 4 -1.99 -16.23 -15.20
CA PRO A 4 -1.83 -16.91 -13.91
C PRO A 4 -0.54 -16.51 -13.17
N ASN A 5 -0.64 -16.35 -11.84
CA ASN A 5 0.49 -16.16 -10.93
C ASN A 5 1.38 -14.92 -11.21
N GLN A 6 0.80 -13.88 -11.81
CA GLN A 6 1.49 -12.61 -12.07
C GLN A 6 0.94 -11.41 -11.28
N GLY A 7 0.07 -11.64 -10.29
CA GLY A 7 -0.54 -10.54 -9.53
C GLY A 7 0.47 -9.59 -8.89
N TYR A 8 1.59 -10.10 -8.38
CA TYR A 8 2.65 -9.25 -7.82
C TYR A 8 3.35 -8.34 -8.85
N LEU A 9 3.34 -8.74 -10.14
CA LEU A 9 3.82 -7.90 -11.24
C LEU A 9 2.80 -6.82 -11.56
N SER A 10 1.50 -7.17 -11.57
CA SER A 10 0.41 -6.21 -11.72
C SER A 10 0.48 -5.11 -10.67
N GLU A 11 0.64 -5.48 -9.39
CA GLU A 11 0.83 -4.54 -8.27
C GLU A 11 1.99 -3.55 -8.48
N ALA A 12 3.16 -4.09 -8.84
CA ALA A 12 4.34 -3.27 -9.07
C ALA A 12 4.21 -2.40 -10.32
N ALA A 13 3.52 -2.89 -11.36
CA ALA A 13 3.25 -2.18 -12.60
C ALA A 13 2.27 -1.03 -12.40
N ALA A 14 1.23 -1.19 -11.58
CA ALA A 14 0.31 -0.11 -11.22
C ALA A 14 1.06 1.07 -10.59
N SER A 15 1.98 0.79 -9.65
CA SER A 15 2.85 1.84 -9.09
C SER A 15 3.80 2.44 -10.13
N LEU A 16 4.27 1.66 -11.11
CA LEU A 16 5.11 2.18 -12.19
C LEU A 16 4.34 3.12 -13.13
N VAL A 17 3.10 2.76 -13.51
CA VAL A 17 2.22 3.59 -14.33
C VAL A 17 1.85 4.88 -13.60
N ASP A 18 1.48 4.78 -12.31
CA ASP A 18 1.20 5.93 -11.45
C ASP A 18 2.36 6.93 -11.42
N GLN A 19 3.60 6.45 -11.19
CA GLN A 19 4.79 7.28 -11.19
C GLN A 19 5.06 7.92 -12.56
N LYS A 20 4.84 7.19 -13.65
CA LYS A 20 5.09 7.68 -15.01
C LYS A 20 4.10 8.76 -15.44
N LEU A 21 2.86 8.66 -14.97
CA LEU A 21 1.78 9.61 -15.24
C LEU A 21 1.66 10.71 -14.16
N GLN A 22 2.50 10.65 -13.12
CA GLN A 22 2.49 11.59 -11.99
C GLN A 22 1.11 11.70 -11.30
N LEU A 23 0.38 10.58 -11.22
CA LEU A 23 -0.93 10.52 -10.58
C LEU A 23 -0.78 10.63 -9.05
N ASN A 24 0.23 9.95 -8.50
CA ASN A 24 0.58 9.95 -7.08
C ASN A 24 -0.58 9.47 -6.19
N VAL A 25 -1.31 8.44 -6.62
CA VAL A 25 -2.40 7.81 -5.88
C VAL A 25 -2.06 6.38 -5.44
N VAL A 26 -1.12 5.69 -6.09
CA VAL A 26 -0.69 4.34 -5.67
C VAL A 26 0.48 4.45 -4.69
N PRO A 27 0.39 3.90 -3.46
CA PRO A 27 1.54 3.82 -2.57
C PRO A 27 2.69 3.06 -3.25
N LYS A 28 3.92 3.55 -3.10
CA LYS A 28 5.08 3.02 -3.84
C LYS A 28 5.18 1.51 -3.66
N THR A 29 5.13 0.79 -4.77
CA THR A 29 5.13 -0.68 -4.81
C THR A 29 6.20 -1.19 -5.75
N LYS A 30 6.99 -2.17 -5.31
CA LYS A 30 8.07 -2.78 -6.11
C LYS A 30 8.13 -4.29 -5.90
N VAL A 31 8.74 -4.99 -6.86
CA VAL A 31 9.08 -6.40 -6.72
C VAL A 31 10.30 -6.53 -5.82
N VAL A 32 10.19 -7.33 -4.77
CA VAL A 32 11.26 -7.59 -3.81
C VAL A 32 11.43 -9.10 -3.56
N LYS A 33 12.52 -9.47 -2.88
CA LYS A 33 12.76 -10.83 -2.39
C LYS A 33 12.94 -10.79 -0.88
N LEU A 34 12.05 -11.45 -0.15
CA LEU A 34 12.09 -11.48 1.32
C LEU A 34 12.01 -12.92 1.84
N ALA A 35 12.65 -13.17 2.98
CA ALA A 35 12.52 -14.41 3.72
C ALA A 35 12.09 -14.10 5.16
N SER A 36 11.03 -14.72 5.65
CA SER A 36 10.55 -14.63 7.03
C SER A 36 10.02 -15.98 7.49
N GLU A 37 10.22 -16.37 8.75
CA GLU A 37 9.71 -17.64 9.29
C GLU A 37 8.17 -17.73 9.30
N THR A 38 7.50 -16.57 9.30
CA THR A 38 6.04 -16.42 9.24
C THR A 38 5.46 -16.68 7.85
N PHE A 39 6.26 -16.62 6.79
CA PHE A 39 5.75 -16.93 5.45
C PHE A 39 5.45 -18.43 5.29
N SER A 40 4.49 -18.77 4.43
CA SER A 40 4.14 -20.17 4.16
C SER A 40 5.23 -20.86 3.31
N TYR A 41 5.91 -21.87 3.84
CA TYR A 41 6.92 -22.65 3.11
C TYR A 41 6.55 -24.12 3.11
N SER A 42 7.08 -24.86 2.12
CA SER A 42 6.97 -26.31 2.11
C SER A 42 7.63 -26.92 3.35
N ALA A 43 7.12 -28.09 3.79
CA ALA A 43 7.72 -28.84 4.90
C ALA A 43 9.21 -29.15 4.62
N ILE A 44 9.54 -29.42 3.35
CA ILE A 44 10.90 -29.69 2.89
C ILE A 44 11.81 -28.48 3.07
N ASP A 45 11.36 -27.28 2.66
CA ASP A 45 12.16 -26.05 2.83
C ASP A 45 12.42 -25.73 4.30
N ARG A 46 11.40 -25.94 5.15
CA ARG A 46 11.56 -25.76 6.61
C ARG A 46 12.54 -26.77 7.19
N ALA A 47 12.41 -28.05 6.86
CA ALA A 47 13.32 -29.10 7.31
C ALA A 47 14.77 -28.82 6.86
N LYS A 48 14.96 -28.52 5.57
CA LYS A 48 16.27 -28.17 5.00
C LYS A 48 16.89 -26.96 5.67
N SER A 49 16.10 -25.93 5.96
CA SER A 49 16.57 -24.74 6.69
C SER A 49 17.05 -25.10 8.10
N ARG A 50 16.30 -25.93 8.84
CA ARG A 50 16.69 -26.38 10.19
C ARG A 50 17.96 -27.21 10.15
N THR A 51 17.98 -28.27 9.34
CA THR A 51 19.14 -29.17 9.22
C THR A 51 20.41 -28.42 8.82
N LYS A 52 20.32 -27.45 7.90
CA LYS A 52 21.48 -26.61 7.55
C LYS A 52 21.96 -25.73 8.71
N LYS A 53 21.04 -25.15 9.50
CA LYS A 53 21.40 -24.40 10.71
C LYS A 53 22.08 -25.32 11.73
N ASP A 54 21.53 -26.52 11.94
CA ASP A 54 22.05 -27.49 12.91
C ASP A 54 23.45 -28.01 12.52
N ILE A 55 23.65 -28.36 11.23
CA ILE A 55 24.97 -28.77 10.71
C ILE A 55 25.96 -27.62 10.81
N ASN A 56 25.55 -26.39 10.52
CA ASN A 56 26.45 -25.24 10.65
C ASN A 56 26.88 -25.00 12.11
N HIS A 57 25.99 -25.28 13.08
CA HIS A 57 26.30 -25.18 14.51
C HIS A 57 27.23 -26.30 14.99
N HIS A 58 26.99 -27.55 14.58
CA HIS A 58 27.76 -28.72 15.08
C HIS A 58 29.05 -28.98 14.28
N MET A 59 29.05 -28.70 12.98
CA MET A 59 30.16 -28.95 12.06
C MET A 59 30.43 -27.70 11.21
N PRO A 60 31.03 -26.64 11.78
CA PRO A 60 31.24 -25.38 11.08
C PRO A 60 32.14 -25.51 9.84
N ALA A 61 33.05 -26.50 9.79
CA ALA A 61 33.85 -26.79 8.61
C ALA A 61 32.99 -27.18 7.39
N ILE A 62 31.90 -27.92 7.60
CA ILE A 62 30.93 -28.27 6.56
C ILE A 62 30.00 -27.08 6.28
N GLY A 63 29.54 -26.41 7.36
CA GLY A 63 28.64 -25.26 7.28
C GLY A 63 29.15 -24.10 6.42
N LYS A 64 30.46 -23.85 6.41
CA LYS A 64 31.12 -22.83 5.56
C LYS A 64 30.86 -23.01 4.06
N HIS A 65 30.51 -24.22 3.61
CA HIS A 65 30.20 -24.51 2.21
C HIS A 65 28.73 -24.25 1.87
N PHE A 66 27.88 -23.92 2.85
CA PHE A 66 26.49 -23.57 2.59
C PHE A 66 26.38 -22.12 2.10
N ASN A 67 26.08 -21.96 0.80
CA ASN A 67 25.83 -20.65 0.17
C ASN A 67 24.68 -19.85 0.82
N ARG A 68 23.83 -20.49 1.62
CA ARG A 68 22.72 -19.86 2.32
C ARG A 68 22.29 -20.69 3.52
N LEU A 69 22.18 -20.00 4.66
CA LEU A 69 21.52 -20.47 5.87
C LEU A 69 20.14 -19.83 5.96
N GLY A 70 19.13 -20.60 6.39
CA GLY A 70 17.75 -20.12 6.50
C GLY A 70 16.84 -20.46 5.32
N LEU A 71 15.62 -19.92 5.39
CA LEU A 71 14.55 -20.15 4.41
C LEU A 71 14.87 -19.48 3.06
N PRO A 72 14.43 -20.06 1.93
CA PRO A 72 14.62 -19.44 0.62
C PRO A 72 13.81 -18.13 0.53
N PRO A 73 14.36 -17.05 -0.04
CA PRO A 73 13.60 -15.81 -0.21
C PRO A 73 12.51 -15.98 -1.27
N LYS A 74 11.34 -15.44 -0.98
CA LYS A 74 10.18 -15.40 -1.87
C LYS A 74 10.12 -14.09 -2.63
N VAL A 75 9.81 -14.19 -3.92
CA VAL A 75 9.52 -13.02 -4.77
C VAL A 75 8.07 -12.58 -4.50
N GLY A 76 7.84 -11.28 -4.40
CA GLY A 76 6.51 -10.72 -4.27
C GLY A 76 6.51 -9.19 -4.42
N SER A 77 5.33 -8.61 -4.43
CA SER A 77 5.13 -7.16 -4.38
C SER A 77 5.27 -6.70 -2.93
N PHE A 78 5.89 -5.54 -2.76
CA PHE A 78 6.01 -4.87 -1.47
C PHE A 78 5.59 -3.42 -1.65
N GLN A 79 4.44 -3.11 -1.08
CA GLN A 79 3.79 -1.81 -1.11
C GLN A 79 4.07 -1.07 0.20
N LEU A 80 4.36 0.24 0.12
CA LEU A 80 4.47 1.07 1.32
C LEU A 80 3.11 1.18 2.01
N PHE A 81 3.10 0.97 3.33
CA PHE A 81 1.93 1.17 4.16
C PHE A 81 1.58 2.65 4.26
N VAL A 82 0.28 2.98 4.25
CA VAL A 82 -0.24 4.35 4.39
C VAL A 82 -1.06 4.49 5.66
N GLU A 83 -0.78 5.52 6.45
CA GLU A 83 -1.37 5.72 7.78
C GLU A 83 -2.54 6.71 7.75
N GLY A 84 -3.55 6.46 8.60
CA GLY A 84 -4.71 7.34 8.75
C GLY A 84 -5.72 7.26 7.60
N TYR A 85 -5.61 6.24 6.76
CA TYR A 85 -6.55 5.93 5.70
C TYR A 85 -7.62 4.95 6.21
N GLN A 86 -8.81 5.02 5.61
CA GLN A 86 -9.92 4.09 5.80
C GLN A 86 -10.57 3.79 4.45
N ASP A 87 -11.33 2.70 4.36
CA ASP A 87 -12.03 2.29 3.15
C ASP A 87 -12.84 3.42 2.54
N ALA A 88 -12.81 3.55 1.21
CA ALA A 88 -13.57 4.61 0.54
C ALA A 88 -15.07 4.48 0.81
N TYR A 89 -15.60 3.26 0.87
CA TYR A 89 -17.00 3.02 1.24
C TYR A 89 -17.39 3.70 2.56
N PHE A 90 -16.54 3.63 3.59
CA PHE A 90 -16.79 4.25 4.88
C PHE A 90 -16.91 5.78 4.77
N TRP A 91 -15.99 6.42 4.05
CA TRP A 91 -15.96 7.87 3.90
C TRP A 91 -17.04 8.40 2.96
N LEU A 92 -17.28 7.73 1.83
CA LEU A 92 -18.34 8.11 0.90
C LEU A 92 -19.71 8.13 1.58
N LYS A 93 -20.02 7.10 2.37
CA LYS A 93 -21.25 7.06 3.18
C LYS A 93 -21.34 8.21 4.19
N LYS A 94 -20.22 8.61 4.80
CA LYS A 94 -20.19 9.77 5.69
C LYS A 94 -20.40 11.08 4.94
N PHE A 95 -19.85 11.21 3.74
CA PHE A 95 -19.99 12.41 2.91
C PHE A 95 -21.41 12.60 2.38
N GLU A 96 -22.23 11.55 2.30
CA GLU A 96 -23.66 11.68 2.01
C GLU A 96 -24.42 12.42 3.12
N SER A 97 -24.08 12.16 4.40
CA SER A 97 -24.70 12.83 5.55
C SER A 97 -24.04 14.18 5.90
N GLU A 98 -22.71 14.25 5.79
CA GLU A 98 -21.90 15.42 6.10
C GLU A 98 -20.98 15.72 4.90
N PRO A 99 -21.47 16.51 3.92
CA PRO A 99 -20.70 16.84 2.73
C PRO A 99 -19.36 17.51 3.06
N LEU A 100 -18.35 17.21 2.23
CA LEU A 100 -17.07 17.91 2.31
C LEU A 100 -17.26 19.41 2.00
N PRO A 101 -16.49 20.30 2.64
CA PRO A 101 -16.39 21.70 2.21
C PRO A 101 -15.97 21.80 0.73
N ASP A 102 -16.50 22.77 0.00
CA ASP A 102 -16.33 22.90 -1.46
C ASP A 102 -14.87 22.82 -1.94
N ASN A 103 -13.96 23.43 -1.18
CA ASN A 103 -12.53 23.39 -1.49
C ASN A 103 -11.95 21.97 -1.41
N LEU A 104 -12.35 21.18 -0.42
CA LEU A 104 -11.92 19.79 -0.25
C LEU A 104 -12.66 18.85 -1.18
N GLN A 105 -13.93 19.12 -1.49
CA GLN A 105 -14.67 18.37 -2.50
C GLN A 105 -13.99 18.46 -3.87
N ARG A 106 -13.51 19.64 -4.26
CA ARG A 106 -12.75 19.80 -5.51
C ARG A 106 -11.41 19.04 -5.49
N VAL A 107 -10.69 19.05 -4.36
CA VAL A 107 -9.44 18.26 -4.21
C VAL A 107 -9.72 16.76 -4.29
N PHE A 108 -10.78 16.29 -3.63
CA PHE A 108 -11.21 14.90 -3.66
C PHE A 108 -11.56 14.45 -5.09
N GLN A 109 -12.38 15.23 -5.80
CA GLN A 109 -12.76 14.96 -7.19
C GLN A 109 -11.55 14.80 -8.11
N LEU A 110 -10.55 15.70 -7.99
CA LEU A 110 -9.32 15.61 -8.79
C LEU A 110 -8.49 14.35 -8.49
N GLN A 111 -8.45 13.90 -7.23
CA GLN A 111 -7.77 12.67 -6.88
C GLN A 111 -8.54 11.43 -7.36
N PHE A 112 -9.86 11.46 -7.28
CA PHE A 112 -10.72 10.42 -7.83
C PHE A 112 -10.53 10.28 -9.35
N GLU A 113 -10.49 11.39 -10.08
CA GLU A 113 -10.22 11.38 -11.53
C GLU A 113 -8.86 10.75 -11.87
N ARG A 114 -7.82 11.00 -11.07
CA ARG A 114 -6.51 10.36 -11.25
C ARG A 114 -6.57 8.84 -11.05
N MET A 115 -7.32 8.39 -10.04
CA MET A 115 -7.54 6.95 -9.83
C MET A 115 -8.33 6.33 -11.00
N VAL A 116 -9.36 7.02 -11.50
CA VAL A 116 -10.13 6.57 -12.68
C VAL A 116 -9.22 6.43 -13.90
N VAL A 117 -8.35 7.40 -14.16
CA VAL A 117 -7.36 7.33 -15.24
C VAL A 117 -6.45 6.12 -15.07
N LEU A 118 -5.92 5.89 -13.87
CA LEU A 118 -5.08 4.73 -13.57
C LEU A 118 -5.82 3.42 -13.88
N ASP A 119 -6.97 3.19 -13.25
CA ASP A 119 -7.73 1.95 -13.34
C ASP A 119 -8.18 1.68 -14.78
N TYR A 120 -8.53 2.73 -15.53
CA TYR A 120 -8.91 2.59 -16.93
C TYR A 120 -7.72 2.19 -17.81
N ILE A 121 -6.55 2.82 -17.63
CA ILE A 121 -5.34 2.54 -18.40
C ILE A 121 -4.82 1.12 -18.15
N ILE A 122 -4.76 0.70 -16.88
CA ILE A 122 -4.30 -0.65 -16.54
C ILE A 122 -5.40 -1.70 -16.73
N ARG A 123 -6.63 -1.26 -17.03
CA ARG A 123 -7.82 -2.09 -17.13
C ARG A 123 -8.05 -2.95 -15.87
N ASN A 124 -8.00 -2.31 -14.71
CA ASN A 124 -8.22 -2.97 -13.44
C ASN A 124 -9.58 -3.70 -13.43
N THR A 125 -9.56 -4.99 -13.10
CA THR A 125 -10.74 -5.86 -13.14
C THR A 125 -11.42 -6.02 -11.79
N ASP A 126 -10.81 -5.50 -10.71
CA ASP A 126 -11.25 -5.74 -9.34
C ASP A 126 -11.23 -4.48 -8.46
N ARG A 127 -11.65 -3.33 -9.01
CA ARG A 127 -11.80 -2.09 -8.22
C ARG A 127 -13.19 -2.00 -7.58
N GLY A 128 -13.31 -2.46 -6.34
CA GLY A 128 -14.43 -2.16 -5.43
C GLY A 128 -14.18 -0.93 -4.55
N ASN A 129 -15.20 -0.43 -3.83
CA ASN A 129 -15.09 0.72 -2.91
C ASN A 129 -14.37 0.40 -1.58
N ASP A 130 -14.01 -0.85 -1.38
CA ASP A 130 -13.14 -1.41 -0.35
C ASP A 130 -11.67 -1.44 -0.79
N ASN A 131 -11.39 -1.48 -2.09
CA ASN A 131 -10.04 -1.59 -2.64
C ASN A 131 -9.35 -0.25 -2.90
N TRP A 132 -9.90 0.86 -2.41
CA TRP A 132 -9.22 2.15 -2.37
C TRP A 132 -9.58 2.88 -1.10
N LEU A 133 -8.65 3.68 -0.63
CA LEU A 133 -8.73 4.28 0.69
C LEU A 133 -8.82 5.79 0.60
N ILE A 134 -9.47 6.38 1.58
CA ILE A 134 -9.55 7.83 1.78
C ILE A 134 -8.97 8.17 3.16
N LYS A 135 -8.10 9.17 3.19
CA LYS A 135 -7.68 9.88 4.41
C LYS A 135 -8.40 11.22 4.41
N TYR A 136 -9.12 11.51 5.49
CA TYR A 136 -9.77 12.80 5.68
C TYR A 136 -9.46 13.35 7.07
N VAL A 137 -8.99 14.60 7.12
CA VAL A 137 -8.75 15.38 8.33
C VAL A 137 -9.65 16.60 8.27
N LYS A 138 -10.61 16.68 9.19
CA LYS A 138 -11.56 17.80 9.27
C LYS A 138 -10.79 19.10 9.59
N PRO A 139 -11.10 20.24 8.94
CA PRO A 139 -10.55 21.53 9.34
C PRO A 139 -10.94 21.84 10.79
N GLU A 140 -9.99 22.31 11.59
CA GLU A 140 -10.32 22.79 12.94
C GLU A 140 -11.16 24.06 12.84
N VAL A 141 -12.33 24.05 13.47
CA VAL A 141 -13.12 25.25 13.69
C VAL A 141 -12.47 25.93 14.89
N GLY A 142 -11.73 27.01 14.67
CA GLY A 142 -11.12 27.76 15.77
C GLY A 142 -12.21 28.27 16.71
N ASP A 143 -12.25 27.77 17.94
CA ASP A 143 -13.05 28.37 19.01
C ASP A 143 -12.56 29.81 19.20
N THR A 144 -13.46 30.77 18.97
CA THR A 144 -13.14 32.20 19.02
C THR A 144 -13.13 32.69 20.47
N THR A 145 -12.31 32.10 21.33
CA THR A 145 -12.23 32.43 22.75
C THR A 145 -10.81 32.28 23.30
N THR A 146 -9.84 32.99 22.74
CA THR A 146 -8.84 33.79 23.50
C THR A 146 -7.78 34.36 22.55
N ALA A 147 -7.67 35.68 22.56
CA ALA A 147 -6.54 36.37 21.95
C ALA A 147 -5.28 36.14 22.80
N SER A 148 -4.31 35.36 22.31
CA SER A 148 -2.88 35.69 22.37
C SER A 148 -1.98 34.60 21.79
N SER A 149 -0.95 35.07 21.08
CA SER A 149 0.32 34.41 20.74
C SER A 149 0.39 33.40 19.57
N SER A 150 1.27 33.74 18.63
CA SER A 150 1.87 32.94 17.54
C SER A 150 0.91 32.18 16.60
N ARG A 151 0.62 32.84 15.47
CA ARG A 151 -0.13 32.33 14.31
C ARG A 151 0.61 31.15 13.65
N SER A 152 0.36 29.93 14.10
CA SER A 152 0.55 28.73 13.27
C SER A 152 -0.47 28.77 12.12
N PRO A 153 -0.18 28.16 10.95
CA PRO A 153 -1.14 28.18 9.86
C PRO A 153 -2.37 27.41 10.32
N THR A 154 -3.55 28.04 10.22
CA THR A 154 -4.85 27.36 10.30
C THR A 154 -4.74 26.05 9.53
N HIS A 155 -4.86 24.90 10.19
CA HIS A 155 -4.86 23.60 9.51
C HIS A 155 -6.09 23.54 8.60
N SER A 156 -5.93 23.94 7.35
CA SER A 156 -6.90 23.68 6.29
C SER A 156 -7.05 22.17 6.20
N GLY A 157 -8.27 21.66 6.32
CA GLY A 157 -8.52 20.21 6.30
C GLY A 157 -7.84 19.51 5.11
N GLU A 158 -7.58 18.22 5.26
CA GLU A 158 -6.86 17.42 4.27
C GLU A 158 -7.77 16.31 3.75
N VAL A 159 -7.79 16.08 2.44
CA VAL A 159 -8.38 14.88 1.84
C VAL A 159 -7.37 14.24 0.86
N LYS A 160 -7.12 12.94 1.02
CA LYS A 160 -6.22 12.17 0.17
C LYS A 160 -6.80 10.80 -0.16
N LEU A 161 -6.44 10.29 -1.33
CA LEU A 161 -6.84 8.99 -1.86
C LEU A 161 -5.60 8.09 -1.97
N ALA A 162 -5.75 6.80 -1.69
CA ALA A 162 -4.75 5.79 -1.96
C ALA A 162 -5.38 4.59 -2.69
N ALA A 163 -4.89 4.29 -3.90
CA ALA A 163 -5.29 3.12 -4.68
C ALA A 163 -4.42 1.91 -4.28
N ILE A 164 -5.01 0.98 -3.54
CA ILE A 164 -4.37 -0.26 -3.08
C ILE A 164 -4.90 -1.45 -3.88
N ASP A 165 -4.39 -2.66 -3.61
CA ASP A 165 -4.88 -3.91 -4.21
C ASP A 165 -5.07 -3.84 -5.74
N ASN A 166 -3.95 -3.75 -6.46
CA ASN A 166 -3.90 -3.64 -7.92
C ASN A 166 -3.44 -4.95 -8.57
N GLY A 167 -3.58 -6.08 -7.88
CA GLY A 167 -3.08 -7.38 -8.31
C GLY A 167 -3.83 -8.02 -9.47
N LEU A 168 -5.01 -7.48 -9.82
CA LEU A 168 -5.92 -8.02 -10.84
C LEU A 168 -6.20 -7.01 -11.96
N ALA A 169 -5.14 -6.50 -12.59
CA ALA A 169 -5.19 -5.64 -13.77
C ALA A 169 -4.56 -6.31 -15.01
#